data_AF-A0A3P7KIS0-F1
#
_entry.id   AF-A0A3P7KIS0-F1
#
_cell.length_a   1.000
_cell.length_b   1.000
_cell.length_c   1.000
_cell.angle_alpha   90.00
_cell.angle_beta   90.00
_cell.angle_gamma   90.00
#
_symmetry.space_group_name_H-M   'P 1'
#
loop_
_entity.id
_entity.type
_entity.pdbx_description
1 polymer ?
#
loop_
_entity_poly.entity_id
_entity_poly.type
_entity_poly.pdbx_seq_one_letter_code
_entity_poly.pdbx_strand_id
1 'polypeptide(L)'
;MFVAPWRCRSIIVDNVKFCPAIVLGPTYGSVVLREVHNTNISVACKQLYLWNCSNLTVFLHSFHPPTVRMCSGVRFAPFNVSYEGLEEEMVAAGLNCNQYRTPKRVVNLDDSETSILPTTEFYIQPVPIVNNENNIKDLLNKLPPPYRKQWEDTLQQLHSESNNNVESPLKKTDLFYLKGKIA
;
A
#
# COMPACT_ATOMS: atom_id res chain seq x y z
N MET A 1 10.73 -8.69 -2.51
CA MET A 1 9.56 -7.93 -2.98
C MET A 1 9.05 -8.61 -4.23
N PHE A 2 7.78 -8.98 -4.26
CA PHE A 2 7.14 -9.58 -5.44
C PHE A 2 6.26 -8.53 -6.12
N VAL A 3 6.41 -8.37 -7.43
CA VAL A 3 5.63 -7.42 -8.24
C VAL A 3 4.81 -8.21 -9.25
N ALA A 4 3.49 -8.09 -9.17
CA ALA A 4 2.56 -8.75 -10.10
C ALA A 4 2.46 -7.98 -11.45
N PRO A 5 1.77 -8.51 -12.47
CA PRO A 5 1.69 -7.89 -13.80
C PRO A 5 1.12 -6.47 -13.76
N TRP A 6 1.54 -5.64 -14.72
CA TRP A 6 1.23 -4.20 -14.76
C TRP A 6 -0.28 -3.90 -14.76
N ARG A 7 -1.09 -4.78 -15.36
CA ARG A 7 -2.56 -4.70 -15.33
C ARG A 7 -3.19 -6.08 -15.36
N CYS A 8 -4.13 -6.32 -14.46
CA CYS A 8 -4.84 -7.61 -14.36
C CYS A 8 -6.35 -7.41 -14.34
N ARG A 9 -7.10 -8.41 -14.83
CA ARG A 9 -8.55 -8.47 -14.62
C ARG A 9 -8.88 -8.86 -13.18
N SER A 10 -8.17 -9.85 -12.64
CA SER A 10 -8.35 -10.37 -11.29
C SER A 10 -7.06 -10.99 -10.79
N ILE A 11 -6.84 -10.95 -9.48
CA ILE A 11 -5.66 -11.54 -8.83
C ILE A 11 -6.13 -12.41 -7.66
N ILE A 12 -5.53 -13.60 -7.52
CA ILE A 12 -5.68 -14.46 -6.36
C ILE A 12 -4.28 -14.65 -5.77
N VAL A 13 -4.11 -14.25 -4.52
CA VAL A 13 -2.90 -14.52 -3.74
C VAL A 13 -3.29 -15.51 -2.66
N ASP A 14 -2.64 -16.67 -2.68
CA ASP A 14 -3.01 -17.81 -1.84
C ASP A 14 -1.80 -18.40 -1.12
N ASN A 15 -1.98 -18.77 0.14
CA ASN A 15 -0.98 -19.46 0.97
C ASN A 15 0.39 -18.78 0.99
N VAL A 16 0.39 -17.45 1.18
CA VAL A 16 1.63 -16.66 1.29
C VAL A 16 1.93 -16.37 2.75
N LYS A 17 3.11 -16.77 3.22
CA LYS A 17 3.56 -16.56 4.60
C LYS A 17 4.92 -15.88 4.60
N PHE A 18 5.12 -14.91 5.50
CA PHE A 18 6.41 -14.24 5.71
C PHE A 18 7.00 -13.60 4.44
N CYS A 19 6.15 -12.95 3.63
CA CYS A 19 6.61 -12.11 2.54
C CYS A 19 6.64 -10.64 3.02
N PRO A 20 7.79 -9.96 3.10
CA PRO A 20 7.84 -8.61 3.68
C PRO A 20 6.97 -7.58 2.96
N ALA A 21 6.88 -7.67 1.63
CA ALA A 21 6.07 -6.76 0.81
C ALA A 21 5.68 -7.39 -0.53
N ILE A 22 4.40 -7.27 -0.87
CA ILE A 22 3.79 -7.66 -2.15
C ILE A 22 3.18 -6.41 -2.79
N VAL A 23 3.56 -6.12 -4.03
CA VAL A 23 3.01 -5.00 -4.79
C VAL A 23 2.23 -5.57 -5.97
N LEU A 24 0.94 -5.23 -6.03
CA LEU A 24 0.04 -5.67 -7.09
C LEU A 24 -0.27 -4.49 -8.00
N GLY A 25 -0.19 -4.70 -9.31
CA GLY A 25 -0.59 -3.70 -10.30
C GLY A 25 -2.09 -3.39 -10.25
N PRO A 26 -2.52 -2.25 -10.81
CA PRO A 26 -3.94 -1.89 -10.93
C PRO A 26 -4.79 -3.03 -11.48
N THR A 27 -5.79 -3.43 -10.71
CA THR A 27 -6.66 -4.58 -11.02
C THR A 27 -8.08 -4.12 -11.33
N TYR A 28 -8.51 -4.30 -12.58
CA TYR A 28 -9.83 -3.87 -13.04
C TYR A 28 -10.98 -4.49 -12.22
N GLY A 29 -10.83 -5.73 -11.77
CA GLY A 29 -11.87 -6.49 -11.08
C GLY A 29 -11.55 -6.71 -9.61
N SER A 30 -11.49 -7.98 -9.23
CA SER A 30 -11.34 -8.42 -7.84
C SER A 30 -9.93 -8.88 -7.52
N VAL A 31 -9.54 -8.63 -6.27
CA VAL A 31 -8.34 -9.20 -5.66
C VAL A 31 -8.80 -10.05 -4.49
N VAL A 32 -8.34 -11.30 -4.45
CA VAL A 32 -8.66 -12.26 -3.39
C VAL A 32 -7.36 -12.63 -2.68
N LEU A 33 -7.32 -12.40 -1.37
CA LEU A 33 -6.23 -12.80 -0.49
C LEU A 33 -6.73 -13.95 0.38
N ARG A 34 -6.10 -15.12 0.30
CA ARG A 34 -6.49 -16.33 1.03
C ARG A 34 -5.29 -16.97 1.73
N GLU A 35 -5.42 -17.33 3.01
CA GLU A 35 -4.31 -17.93 3.79
C GLU A 35 -3.01 -17.07 3.73
N VAL A 36 -3.17 -15.75 3.75
CA VAL A 36 -2.05 -14.81 3.65
C VAL A 36 -1.71 -14.29 5.04
N HIS A 37 -0.44 -14.40 5.44
CA HIS A 37 -0.02 -14.11 6.81
C HIS A 37 1.31 -13.34 6.88
N ASN A 38 1.39 -12.41 7.84
CA ASN A 38 2.59 -11.67 8.20
C ASN A 38 3.21 -10.96 6.97
N THR A 39 2.43 -10.11 6.31
CA THR A 39 2.84 -9.45 5.06
C THR A 39 2.21 -8.07 4.90
N ASN A 40 2.88 -7.22 4.12
CA ASN A 40 2.36 -5.96 3.66
C ASN A 40 1.97 -6.06 2.18
N ILE A 41 0.81 -5.55 1.81
CA ILE A 41 0.28 -5.63 0.44
C ILE A 41 -0.14 -4.24 -0.02
N SER A 42 0.40 -3.80 -1.15
CA SER A 42 -0.03 -2.57 -1.84
C SER A 42 -0.82 -2.94 -3.08
N VAL A 43 -2.08 -2.48 -3.17
CA VAL A 43 -2.98 -2.85 -4.27
C VAL A 43 -4.03 -1.78 -4.55
N ALA A 44 -4.29 -1.58 -5.85
CA ALA A 44 -5.43 -0.82 -6.34
C ALA A 44 -6.38 -1.77 -7.08
N CYS A 45 -7.66 -1.82 -6.68
CA CYS A 45 -8.64 -2.73 -7.27
C CYS A 45 -10.08 -2.24 -7.11
N LYS A 46 -11.04 -2.78 -7.86
CA LYS A 46 -12.46 -2.43 -7.63
C LYS A 46 -13.02 -3.05 -6.36
N GLN A 47 -12.61 -4.29 -6.08
CA GLN A 47 -13.10 -5.06 -4.94
C GLN A 47 -11.99 -5.93 -4.36
N LEU A 48 -11.85 -5.88 -3.03
CA LEU A 48 -10.91 -6.69 -2.28
C LEU A 48 -11.67 -7.68 -1.39
N TYR A 49 -11.21 -8.93 -1.38
CA TYR A 49 -11.68 -10.00 -0.49
C TYR A 49 -10.50 -10.57 0.30
N LEU A 50 -10.68 -10.73 1.61
CA LEU A 50 -9.72 -11.40 2.49
C LEU A 50 -10.39 -12.59 3.16
N TRP A 51 -9.71 -13.72 3.16
CA TRP A 51 -10.19 -14.94 3.81
C TRP A 51 -9.06 -15.66 4.54
N ASN A 52 -9.22 -15.84 5.85
CA ASN A 52 -8.26 -16.52 6.71
C ASN A 52 -6.87 -15.87 6.64
N CYS A 53 -6.81 -14.55 6.80
CA CYS A 53 -5.56 -13.79 6.76
C CYS A 53 -5.22 -13.25 8.16
N SER A 54 -3.94 -13.19 8.52
CA SER A 54 -3.54 -12.61 9.81
C SER A 54 -2.28 -11.75 9.78
N ASN A 55 -2.25 -10.70 10.60
CA ASN A 55 -1.16 -9.73 10.69
C ASN A 55 -0.81 -9.14 9.31
N LEU A 56 -1.80 -8.52 8.67
CA LEU A 56 -1.66 -7.90 7.36
C LEU A 56 -1.74 -6.39 7.46
N THR A 57 -0.89 -5.68 6.72
CA THR A 57 -1.13 -4.28 6.38
C THR A 57 -1.46 -4.18 4.90
N VAL A 58 -2.64 -3.65 4.58
CA VAL A 58 -3.11 -3.47 3.20
C VAL A 58 -3.17 -1.98 2.87
N PHE A 59 -2.26 -1.53 1.99
CA PHE A 59 -2.28 -0.20 1.38
C PHE A 59 -3.21 -0.24 0.17
N LEU A 60 -4.42 0.26 0.35
CA LEU A 60 -5.55 0.01 -0.55
C LEU A 60 -6.00 1.29 -1.26
N HIS A 61 -6.25 1.15 -2.55
CA HIS A 61 -7.21 1.97 -3.27
C HIS A 61 -8.33 1.08 -3.80
N SER A 62 -9.56 1.32 -3.34
CA SER A 62 -10.73 0.61 -3.85
C SER A 62 -11.98 1.46 -3.92
N PHE A 63 -12.84 1.14 -4.89
CA PHE A 63 -14.15 1.78 -5.01
C PHE A 63 -15.19 1.19 -4.07
N HIS A 64 -15.13 -0.12 -3.87
CA HIS A 64 -16.02 -0.80 -2.95
C HIS A 64 -15.31 -1.08 -1.62
N PRO A 65 -16.07 -1.13 -0.51
CA PRO A 65 -15.57 -1.62 0.77
C PRO A 65 -14.89 -2.99 0.64
N PRO A 66 -13.71 -3.19 1.25
CA PRO A 66 -13.11 -4.52 1.33
C PRO A 66 -14.03 -5.45 2.14
N THR A 67 -14.04 -6.73 1.79
CA THR A 67 -14.78 -7.77 2.49
C THR A 67 -13.80 -8.68 3.20
N VAL A 68 -14.02 -8.94 4.49
CA VAL A 68 -13.14 -9.77 5.34
C VAL A 68 -13.93 -10.92 5.96
N ARG A 69 -13.24 -12.05 6.13
CA ARG A 69 -13.73 -13.26 6.79
C ARG A 69 -12.57 -14.02 7.43
N MET A 70 -12.73 -14.44 8.67
CA MET A 70 -11.77 -15.20 9.48
C MET A 70 -10.41 -14.49 9.56
N CYS A 71 -10.40 -13.16 9.66
CA CYS A 71 -9.19 -12.37 9.65
C CYS A 71 -8.85 -11.80 11.03
N SER A 72 -7.56 -11.74 11.37
CA SER A 72 -7.09 -11.14 12.63
C SER A 72 -5.91 -10.19 12.41
N GLY A 73 -5.93 -9.02 13.06
CA GLY A 73 -4.87 -8.03 12.92
C GLY A 73 -4.69 -7.49 11.50
N VAL A 74 -5.78 -7.28 10.75
CA VAL A 74 -5.74 -6.64 9.42
C VAL A 74 -5.82 -5.13 9.56
N ARG A 75 -4.83 -4.41 9.02
CA ARG A 75 -4.74 -2.95 9.07
C ARG A 75 -4.86 -2.37 7.67
N PHE A 76 -5.69 -1.36 7.48
CA PHE A 76 -5.83 -0.66 6.21
C PHE A 76 -5.15 0.71 6.22
N ALA A 77 -4.50 1.04 5.12
CA ALA A 77 -3.86 2.33 4.87
C ALA A 77 -4.19 2.84 3.46
N PRO A 78 -4.04 4.15 3.18
CA PRO A 78 -4.12 4.64 1.81
C PRO A 78 -3.07 3.96 0.93
N PHE A 79 -3.38 3.80 -0.36
CA PHE A 79 -2.42 3.32 -1.36
C PHE A 79 -1.11 4.13 -1.33
N ASN A 80 0.04 3.44 -1.37
CA ASN A 80 1.34 4.01 -1.01
C ASN A 80 2.46 3.72 -2.04
N VAL A 81 2.09 3.37 -3.28
CA VAL A 81 3.05 3.04 -4.35
C VAL A 81 3.03 4.12 -5.42
N SER A 82 4.21 4.41 -5.97
CA SER A 82 4.41 5.25 -7.17
C SER A 82 5.42 4.57 -8.11
N TYR A 83 5.17 4.66 -9.40
CA TYR A 83 6.09 4.29 -10.48
C TYR A 83 5.65 4.95 -11.78
N GLU A 84 6.55 5.01 -12.75
CA GLU A 84 6.29 5.53 -14.09
C GLU A 84 5.21 4.70 -14.81
N GLY A 85 4.20 5.36 -15.38
CA GLY A 85 3.08 4.69 -16.05
C GLY A 85 1.90 4.29 -15.14
N LEU A 86 2.01 4.47 -13.81
CA LEU A 86 0.96 4.06 -12.87
C LEU A 86 -0.37 4.76 -13.14
N GLU A 87 -0.36 6.05 -13.49
CA GLU A 87 -1.59 6.81 -13.71
C GLU A 87 -2.34 6.31 -14.95
N GLU A 88 -1.62 6.04 -16.04
CA GLU A 88 -2.17 5.45 -17.26
C GLU A 88 -2.78 4.07 -16.98
N GLU A 89 -2.11 3.23 -16.19
CA GLU A 89 -2.61 1.91 -15.81
C GLU A 89 -3.84 1.99 -14.89
N MET A 90 -3.86 2.95 -13.96
CA MET A 90 -5.02 3.22 -13.12
C MET A 90 -6.22 3.66 -13.96
N VAL A 91 -6.03 4.54 -14.94
CA VAL A 91 -7.08 4.95 -15.90
C VAL A 91 -7.55 3.76 -16.73
N ALA A 92 -6.64 2.95 -17.26
CA ALA A 92 -6.97 1.77 -18.07
C ALA A 92 -7.71 0.68 -17.26
N ALA A 93 -7.45 0.58 -15.96
CA ALA A 93 -8.19 -0.29 -15.04
C ALA A 93 -9.53 0.33 -14.57
N GLY A 94 -9.79 1.59 -14.94
CA GLY A 94 -10.95 2.36 -14.49
C GLY A 94 -10.92 2.62 -13.00
N LEU A 95 -9.74 2.87 -12.43
CA LEU A 95 -9.47 3.12 -11.00
C LEU A 95 -8.98 4.55 -10.75
N ASN A 96 -9.17 5.46 -11.70
CA ASN A 96 -8.72 6.85 -11.61
C ASN A 96 -9.21 7.52 -10.31
N CYS A 97 -8.31 8.24 -9.65
CA CYS A 97 -8.65 8.93 -8.41
C CYS A 97 -7.83 10.19 -8.21
N ASN A 98 -8.50 11.22 -7.70
CA ASN A 98 -7.85 12.48 -7.30
C ASN A 98 -7.30 12.42 -5.88
N GLN A 99 -7.76 11.45 -5.06
CA GLN A 99 -7.31 11.30 -3.68
C GLN A 99 -7.47 9.85 -3.21
N TYR A 100 -6.40 9.27 -2.70
CA TYR A 100 -6.40 8.00 -1.97
C TYR A 100 -7.02 8.19 -0.60
N ARG A 101 -7.79 7.19 -0.15
CA ARG A 101 -8.49 7.23 1.13
C ARG A 101 -8.37 5.88 1.82
N THR A 102 -8.37 5.90 3.15
CA THR A 102 -8.61 4.69 3.91
C THR A 102 -10.06 4.22 3.72
N PRO A 103 -10.31 2.91 3.71
CA PRO A 103 -11.67 2.39 3.66
C PRO A 103 -12.51 2.91 4.84
N LYS A 104 -13.58 3.65 4.56
CA LYS A 104 -14.50 4.14 5.60
C LYS A 104 -15.33 3.02 6.24
N ARG A 105 -15.55 1.95 5.49
CA ARG A 105 -16.33 0.78 5.87
C ARG A 105 -15.60 -0.47 5.41
N VAL A 106 -15.61 -1.50 6.24
CA VAL A 106 -15.21 -2.86 5.90
C VAL A 106 -16.45 -3.74 6.04
N VAL A 107 -16.72 -4.58 5.05
CA VAL A 107 -17.79 -5.57 5.13
C VAL A 107 -17.22 -6.78 5.88
N ASN A 108 -17.56 -6.86 7.16
CA ASN A 108 -17.14 -7.98 8.00
C ASN A 108 -18.21 -9.07 7.97
N LEU A 109 -17.83 -10.28 7.54
CA LEU A 109 -18.74 -11.42 7.44
C LEU A 109 -18.77 -12.28 8.71
N ASP A 110 -17.91 -11.99 9.67
CA ASP A 110 -17.80 -12.63 10.99
C ASP A 110 -17.20 -11.65 12.02
N ASP A 111 -16.54 -12.15 13.06
CA ASP A 111 -15.91 -11.34 14.10
C ASP A 111 -14.45 -10.97 13.76
N SER A 112 -14.12 -10.81 12.46
CA SER A 112 -12.75 -10.45 12.04
C SER A 112 -12.27 -9.13 12.65
N GLU A 113 -11.02 -9.07 13.06
CA GLU A 113 -10.41 -7.86 13.61
C GLU A 113 -9.76 -7.02 12.51
N THR A 114 -10.30 -5.82 12.28
CA THR A 114 -9.73 -4.86 11.33
C THR A 114 -9.56 -3.49 11.95
N SER A 115 -8.49 -2.78 11.58
CA SER A 115 -8.22 -1.42 12.03
C SER A 115 -7.59 -0.56 10.92
N ILE A 116 -7.39 0.72 11.20
CA ILE A 116 -6.66 1.63 10.32
C ILE A 116 -5.21 1.69 10.80
N LEU A 117 -4.26 1.68 9.85
CA LEU A 117 -2.85 1.83 10.17
C LEU A 117 -2.59 3.22 10.78
N PRO A 118 -1.94 3.32 11.96
CA PRO A 118 -1.49 4.58 12.52
C PRO A 118 -0.64 5.36 11.51
N THR A 119 -0.80 6.68 11.46
CA THR A 119 -0.05 7.51 10.51
C THR A 119 1.46 7.36 10.72
N THR A 120 1.90 7.24 11.97
CA THR A 120 3.32 7.05 12.37
C THR A 120 3.98 5.82 11.74
N GLU A 121 3.22 4.80 11.39
CA GLU A 121 3.71 3.57 10.76
C GLU A 121 3.60 3.59 9.22
N PHE A 122 3.08 4.68 8.65
CA PHE A 122 2.93 4.80 7.21
C PHE A 122 4.27 5.06 6.51
N TYR A 123 4.42 4.48 5.32
CA TYR A 123 5.58 4.68 4.48
C TYR A 123 5.19 4.59 3.00
N ILE A 124 5.97 5.23 2.13
CA ILE A 124 5.90 4.98 0.68
C ILE A 124 6.63 3.68 0.39
N GLN A 125 5.93 2.73 -0.23
CA GLN A 125 6.49 1.42 -0.55
C GLN A 125 7.53 1.58 -1.68
N PRO A 126 8.83 1.25 -1.43
CA PRO A 126 9.81 1.18 -2.51
C PRO A 126 9.36 0.16 -3.55
N VAL A 127 9.68 0.42 -4.81
CA VAL A 127 9.44 -0.50 -5.92
C VAL A 127 10.68 -0.57 -6.81
N PRO A 128 11.04 -1.74 -7.37
CA PRO A 128 12.18 -1.89 -8.28
C PRO A 128 11.91 -1.35 -9.69
N ILE A 129 10.79 -0.63 -9.88
CA ILE A 129 10.36 -0.04 -11.15
C ILE A 129 10.88 1.40 -11.21
N VAL A 130 11.10 1.91 -12.42
CA VAL A 130 11.42 3.32 -12.64
C VAL A 130 10.39 4.20 -11.94
N ASN A 131 10.91 5.08 -11.10
CA ASN A 131 10.14 6.03 -10.31
C ASN A 131 10.92 7.35 -10.34
N ASN A 132 10.23 8.44 -10.67
CA ASN A 132 10.81 9.77 -10.75
C ASN A 132 10.16 10.71 -9.72
N GLU A 133 10.74 11.90 -9.52
CA GLU A 133 10.28 12.86 -8.54
C GLU A 133 8.82 13.29 -8.78
N ASN A 134 8.40 13.41 -10.04
CA ASN A 134 7.04 13.76 -10.42
C ASN A 134 6.02 12.68 -10.02
N ASN A 135 6.38 11.40 -10.17
CA ASN A 135 5.52 10.28 -9.75
C ASN A 135 5.33 10.28 -8.22
N ILE A 136 6.37 10.58 -7.46
CA ILE A 136 6.26 10.70 -5.99
C ILE A 136 5.42 11.92 -5.62
N LYS A 137 5.64 13.08 -6.26
CA LYS A 137 4.83 14.28 -6.04
C LYS A 137 3.34 14.03 -6.31
N ASP A 138 3.01 13.32 -7.38
CA ASP A 138 1.63 12.93 -7.69
C ASP A 138 1.02 12.07 -6.58
N LEU A 139 1.72 11.02 -6.13
CA LEU A 139 1.28 10.20 -4.99
C LEU A 139 1.05 11.07 -3.74
N LEU A 140 2.00 11.94 -3.38
CA LEU A 140 1.90 12.82 -2.21
C LEU A 140 0.71 13.77 -2.29
N ASN A 141 0.40 14.28 -3.49
CA ASN A 141 -0.78 15.13 -3.71
C ASN A 141 -2.09 14.36 -3.56
N LYS A 142 -2.10 13.07 -3.92
CA LYS A 142 -3.26 12.17 -3.78
C LYS A 142 -3.41 11.61 -2.35
N LEU A 143 -2.39 11.67 -1.48
CA LEU A 143 -2.50 11.16 -0.11
C LEU A 143 -3.39 12.03 0.80
N PRO A 144 -4.02 11.45 1.84
CA PRO A 144 -4.66 12.26 2.88
C PRO A 144 -3.64 13.11 3.65
N PRO A 145 -3.98 14.36 4.05
CA PRO A 145 -3.04 15.28 4.69
C PRO A 145 -2.28 14.71 5.92
N PRO A 146 -2.91 13.93 6.83
CA PRO A 146 -2.20 13.35 7.98
C PRO A 146 -1.08 12.38 7.58
N TYR A 147 -1.32 11.53 6.57
CA TYR A 147 -0.33 10.57 6.07
C TYR A 147 0.78 11.26 5.28
N ARG A 148 0.41 12.27 4.47
CA ARG A 148 1.38 13.10 3.74
C ARG A 148 2.33 13.81 4.70
N LYS A 149 1.77 14.51 5.70
CA LYS A 149 2.57 15.27 6.67
C LYS A 149 3.54 14.37 7.42
N GLN A 150 3.07 13.22 7.91
CA GLN A 150 3.94 12.27 8.60
C GLN A 150 5.11 11.81 7.73
N TRP A 151 4.86 11.55 6.44
CA TRP A 151 5.91 11.18 5.51
C TRP A 151 6.92 12.31 5.28
N GLU A 152 6.45 13.54 5.08
CA GLU A 152 7.29 14.73 4.95
C GLU A 152 8.15 14.97 6.21
N ASP A 153 7.56 14.83 7.40
CA ASP A 153 8.26 14.94 8.70
C ASP A 153 9.35 13.84 8.82
N THR A 154 9.04 12.60 8.41
CA THR A 154 10.00 11.48 8.41
C THR A 154 11.17 11.76 7.47
N LEU A 155 10.92 12.31 6.28
CA LEU A 155 11.99 12.70 5.36
C LEU A 155 12.87 13.81 5.93
N GLN A 156 12.27 14.85 6.52
CA GLN A 156 13.03 15.93 7.14
C GLN A 156 13.96 15.42 8.24
N GLN A 157 13.48 14.50 9.08
CA GLN A 157 14.30 13.84 10.11
C GLN A 157 15.48 13.08 9.50
N LEU A 158 15.27 12.38 8.38
CA LEU A 158 16.32 11.67 7.62
C LEU A 158 17.31 12.61 6.91
N HIS A 159 16.97 13.89 6.74
CA HIS A 159 17.87 14.92 6.24
C HIS A 159 18.68 15.57 7.36
N SER A 160 18.10 15.74 8.56
CA SER A 160 18.78 16.34 9.71
C SER A 160 19.69 15.37 10.47
N GLU A 161 19.37 14.08 10.50
CA GLU A 161 20.15 13.08 11.26
C GLU A 161 21.02 12.20 10.35
N SER A 162 22.32 12.47 10.35
CA SER A 162 23.32 11.47 9.97
C SER A 162 23.47 10.46 11.13
N ASN A 163 22.85 9.26 11.00
CA ASN A 163 22.88 8.10 11.92
C ASN A 163 22.00 8.24 13.19
N ASN A 164 21.27 7.24 13.74
CA ASN A 164 21.18 5.80 13.47
C ASN A 164 19.92 5.12 14.07
N ASN A 165 18.97 5.84 14.70
CA ASN A 165 17.90 5.25 15.53
C ASN A 165 16.48 5.77 15.22
N VAL A 166 16.17 6.10 13.96
CA VAL A 166 14.77 6.31 13.58
C VAL A 166 14.13 4.93 13.47
N GLU A 167 13.21 4.62 14.39
CA GLU A 167 12.40 3.41 14.35
C GLU A 167 11.45 3.54 13.15
N SER A 168 11.87 3.01 12.01
CA SER A 168 11.13 3.09 10.75
C SER A 168 10.64 1.70 10.33
N PRO A 169 9.44 1.60 9.73
CA PRO A 169 8.93 0.33 9.18
C PRO A 169 9.74 -0.15 7.97
N LEU A 170 10.62 0.69 7.41
CA LEU A 170 11.45 0.42 6.26
C LEU A 170 12.89 0.04 6.66
N LYS A 171 13.58 -0.70 5.79
CA LYS A 171 15.02 -0.95 5.96
C LYS A 171 15.80 0.31 5.60
N LYS A 172 17.01 0.47 6.15
CA LYS A 172 17.90 1.61 5.79
C LYS A 172 18.12 1.74 4.28
N THR A 173 18.28 0.62 3.58
CA THR A 173 18.43 0.58 2.11
C THR A 173 17.23 1.16 1.37
N ASP A 174 16.02 0.90 1.88
CA ASP A 174 14.77 1.37 1.30
C ASP A 174 14.63 2.89 1.51
N LEU A 175 15.03 3.39 2.67
CA LEU A 175 15.08 4.82 2.96
C LEU A 175 16.06 5.56 2.04
N PHE A 176 17.26 5.00 1.84
CA PHE A 176 18.23 5.57 0.90
C PHE A 176 17.71 5.58 -0.54
N TYR A 177 17.03 4.51 -0.97
CA TYR A 177 16.38 4.47 -2.28
C TYR A 177 15.39 5.61 -2.44
N LEU A 178 14.48 5.78 -1.47
CA LEU A 178 13.46 6.83 -1.53
C LEU A 178 14.06 8.24 -1.48
N LYS A 179 15.11 8.45 -0.68
CA LYS A 179 15.84 9.72 -0.63
C LYS A 179 16.42 10.11 -2.00
N GLY A 180 16.98 9.16 -2.73
CA GLY A 180 17.52 9.41 -4.08
C GLY A 180 16.47 9.69 -5.16
N LYS A 181 15.17 9.54 -4.85
CA LYS A 181 14.06 9.79 -5.79
C LYS A 181 13.32 11.10 -5.55
N ILE A 182 13.58 11.74 -4.41
CA ILE A 182 12.90 12.97 -3.96
C ILE A 182 13.83 14.19 -4.07
N ALA A 183 15.12 13.98 -4.38
CA ALA A 183 16.15 15.02 -4.51
C ALA A 183 16.23 15.60 -5.93
#